data_AF-A0AAV8YDA6-F1
#
_entry.id   AF-A0AAV8YDA6-F1
#
_cell.length_a   1.000
_cell.length_b   1.000
_cell.length_c   1.000
_cell.angle_alpha   90.00
_cell.angle_beta   90.00
_cell.angle_gamma   90.00
#
_symmetry.space_group_name_H-M   'P 1'
#
loop_
_entity.id
_entity.type
_entity.pdbx_description
1 polymer ?
#
loop_
_entity_poly.entity_id
_entity_poly.type
_entity_poly.pdbx_seq_one_letter_code
_entity_poly.pdbx_strand_id
1 'polypeptide(L)'
;MQRSLEQRMAIKFCVKLEKSAAETITMLKKAFGVDFWDRQIFRWHKAFAEGREHVNDENRAGRPSTSSSDHNVKRVRDLLNTDRRLSVRLISETLDITKTIVHEIVSESSGMRKVYAKLVPKVAEMPKNIQKAFDAWKTRWNRCVDAGGIHFESC
;
A
#
# COMPACT_ATOMS: atom_id res chain seq x y z
N MET A 1 11.04 -13.95 -11.09
CA MET A 1 9.57 -13.81 -11.08
C MET A 1 8.90 -14.35 -12.35
N GLN A 2 9.44 -14.09 -13.56
CA GLN A 2 8.84 -14.59 -14.83
C GLN A 2 8.84 -16.12 -14.98
N ARG A 3 9.97 -16.79 -14.70
CA ARG A 3 10.12 -18.26 -14.88
C ARG A 3 9.10 -19.09 -14.09
N SER A 4 8.69 -18.62 -12.91
CA SER A 4 7.68 -19.32 -12.10
C SER A 4 6.27 -19.22 -12.65
N LEU A 5 5.97 -18.15 -13.40
CA LEU A 5 4.65 -17.96 -14.01
C LEU A 5 4.50 -18.87 -15.24
N GLU A 6 5.54 -18.97 -16.06
CA GLU A 6 5.58 -19.84 -17.25
C GLU A 6 5.33 -21.31 -16.91
N GLN A 7 6.00 -21.83 -15.87
CA GLN A 7 5.79 -23.22 -15.42
C GLN A 7 4.36 -23.44 -14.91
N ARG A 8 3.78 -22.48 -14.18
CA ARG A 8 2.39 -22.57 -13.71
C ARG A 8 1.38 -22.52 -14.86
N MET A 9 1.63 -21.71 -15.90
CA MET A 9 0.82 -21.72 -17.12
C MET A 9 0.90 -23.07 -17.84
N ALA A 10 2.09 -23.66 -17.94
CA ALA A 10 2.28 -24.98 -18.51
C ALA A 10 1.53 -26.08 -17.73
N ILE A 11 1.54 -26.03 -16.39
CA ILE A 11 0.73 -26.94 -15.56
C ILE A 11 -0.76 -26.76 -15.86
N LYS A 12 -1.25 -25.50 -15.91
CA LYS A 12 -2.66 -25.21 -16.24
C LYS A 12 -3.05 -25.75 -17.62
N PHE A 13 -2.15 -25.64 -18.59
CA PHE A 13 -2.33 -26.20 -19.92
C PHE A 13 -2.44 -27.73 -19.90
N CYS A 14 -1.56 -28.43 -19.18
CA CYS A 14 -1.63 -29.88 -19.03
C CYS A 14 -2.92 -30.35 -18.34
N VAL A 15 -3.40 -29.63 -17.33
CA VAL A 15 -4.70 -29.92 -16.67
C VAL A 15 -5.86 -29.76 -17.65
N LYS A 16 -5.86 -28.71 -18.48
CA LYS A 16 -6.86 -28.52 -19.54
C LYS A 16 -6.81 -29.60 -20.64
N LEU A 17 -5.67 -30.24 -20.83
CA LEU A 17 -5.50 -31.40 -21.70
C LEU A 17 -5.83 -32.73 -21.02
N GLU A 18 -6.43 -32.68 -19.82
CA GLU A 18 -6.82 -33.85 -19.02
C GLU A 18 -5.65 -34.79 -18.69
N LYS A 19 -4.42 -34.24 -18.62
CA LYS A 19 -3.23 -35.00 -18.26
C LYS A 19 -3.14 -35.20 -16.77
N SER A 20 -2.71 -36.41 -16.39
CA SER A 20 -2.41 -36.73 -15.00
C SER A 20 -1.23 -35.90 -14.47
N ALA A 21 -1.13 -35.78 -13.15
CA ALA A 21 -0.01 -35.06 -12.53
C ALA A 21 1.35 -35.71 -12.89
N ALA A 22 1.41 -37.04 -13.01
CA ALA A 22 2.62 -37.77 -13.37
C ALA A 22 3.07 -37.49 -14.82
N GLU A 23 2.13 -37.47 -15.77
CA GLU A 23 2.40 -37.08 -17.15
C GLU A 23 2.84 -35.61 -17.22
N THR A 24 2.18 -34.73 -16.47
CA THR A 24 2.53 -33.30 -16.39
C THR A 24 3.97 -33.10 -15.92
N ILE A 25 4.42 -33.83 -14.89
CA ILE A 25 5.81 -33.78 -14.43
C ILE A 25 6.77 -34.23 -15.53
N THR A 26 6.43 -35.28 -16.27
CA THR A 26 7.27 -35.79 -17.36
C THR A 26 7.38 -34.79 -18.50
N MET A 27 6.27 -34.13 -18.86
CA MET A 27 6.25 -33.08 -19.88
C MET A 27 7.05 -31.84 -19.44
N LEU A 28 6.91 -31.44 -18.17
CA LEU A 28 7.65 -30.30 -17.62
C LEU A 28 9.14 -30.59 -17.51
N LYS A 29 9.54 -31.81 -17.11
CA LYS A 29 10.94 -32.28 -17.15
C LYS A 29 11.52 -32.15 -18.54
N LYS A 30 10.77 -32.54 -19.56
CA LYS A 30 11.20 -32.44 -20.96
C LYS A 30 11.30 -31.00 -21.44
N ALA A 31 10.38 -30.13 -21.05
CA ALA A 31 10.33 -28.74 -21.50
C ALA A 31 11.34 -27.82 -20.78
N PHE A 32 11.51 -27.99 -19.47
CA PHE A 32 12.28 -27.09 -18.61
C PHE A 32 13.56 -27.72 -18.03
N GLY A 33 13.83 -29.00 -18.28
CA GLY A 33 15.06 -29.67 -17.86
C GLY A 33 15.20 -29.77 -16.34
N VAL A 34 16.26 -29.17 -15.79
CA VAL A 34 16.57 -29.20 -14.35
C VAL A 34 15.87 -28.08 -13.57
N ASP A 35 15.33 -27.07 -14.28
CA ASP A 35 14.88 -25.81 -13.69
C ASP A 35 13.40 -25.81 -13.23
N PHE A 36 12.72 -26.97 -13.20
CA PHE A 36 11.30 -27.05 -12.83
C PHE A 36 11.05 -27.41 -11.35
N TRP A 37 9.94 -26.90 -10.80
CA TRP A 37 9.62 -27.04 -9.39
C TRP A 37 8.82 -28.31 -9.06
N ASP A 38 9.51 -29.44 -8.88
CA ASP A 38 8.88 -30.74 -8.63
C ASP A 38 7.88 -30.71 -7.44
N ARG A 39 8.26 -30.07 -6.32
CA ARG A 39 7.42 -30.03 -5.11
C ARG A 39 6.13 -29.22 -5.23
N GLN A 40 6.07 -28.22 -6.11
CA GLN A 40 4.88 -27.36 -6.24
C GLN A 40 3.93 -27.82 -7.35
N ILE A 41 4.37 -28.70 -8.27
CA ILE A 41 3.54 -29.15 -9.39
C ILE A 41 2.26 -29.80 -8.89
N PHE A 42 2.34 -30.74 -7.94
CA PHE A 42 1.15 -31.41 -7.40
C PHE A 42 0.14 -30.43 -6.79
N ARG A 43 0.63 -29.42 -6.05
CA ARG A 43 -0.22 -28.40 -5.44
C ARG A 43 -0.94 -27.58 -6.50
N TRP A 44 -0.23 -27.13 -7.54
CA TRP A 44 -0.82 -26.35 -8.63
C TRP A 44 -1.72 -27.19 -9.53
N HIS A 45 -1.32 -28.42 -9.87
CA HIS A 45 -2.12 -29.35 -10.66
C HIS A 45 -3.45 -29.65 -9.97
N LYS A 46 -3.42 -29.98 -8.67
CA LYS A 46 -4.63 -30.15 -7.86
C LYS A 46 -5.50 -28.88 -7.85
N ALA A 47 -4.91 -27.72 -7.58
CA ALA A 47 -5.67 -26.47 -7.54
C ALA A 47 -6.34 -26.13 -8.88
N PHE A 48 -5.65 -26.37 -10.01
CA PHE A 48 -6.22 -26.18 -11.35
C PHE A 48 -7.29 -27.23 -11.66
N ALA A 49 -7.12 -28.48 -11.23
CA ALA A 49 -8.12 -29.53 -11.38
C ALA A 49 -9.39 -29.24 -10.55
N GLU A 50 -9.24 -28.57 -9.40
CA GLU A 50 -10.34 -28.08 -8.55
C GLU A 50 -11.00 -26.79 -9.08
N GLY A 51 -10.58 -26.28 -10.23
CA GLY A 51 -11.22 -25.14 -10.90
C GLY A 51 -10.58 -23.78 -10.65
N ARG A 52 -9.39 -23.69 -10.05
CA ARG A 52 -8.65 -22.42 -9.95
C ARG A 52 -8.34 -21.87 -11.35
N GLU A 53 -8.61 -20.59 -11.61
CA GLU A 53 -8.27 -19.98 -12.90
C GLU A 53 -6.99 -19.14 -12.86
N HIS A 54 -6.67 -18.54 -11.71
CA HIS A 54 -5.54 -17.60 -11.61
C HIS A 54 -4.20 -18.31 -11.38
N VAL A 55 -3.20 -17.90 -12.17
CA VAL A 55 -1.82 -18.42 -12.14
C VAL A 55 -0.95 -17.68 -11.10
N ASN A 56 -1.37 -16.48 -10.72
CA ASN A 56 -0.71 -15.69 -9.69
C ASN A 56 -0.90 -16.33 -8.31
N ASP A 57 0.07 -16.10 -7.42
CA ASP A 57 -0.12 -16.43 -6.01
C ASP A 57 -1.30 -15.62 -5.46
N GLU A 58 -2.11 -16.25 -4.61
CA GLU A 58 -3.09 -15.51 -3.84
C GLU A 58 -2.40 -14.52 -2.91
N ASN A 59 -3.11 -13.44 -2.59
CA ASN A 59 -2.69 -12.54 -1.54
C ASN A 59 -2.43 -13.37 -0.28
N ARG A 60 -1.17 -13.43 0.14
CA ARG A 60 -0.82 -14.10 1.39
C ARG A 60 -1.57 -13.38 2.49
N ALA A 61 -2.35 -14.11 3.26
CA ALA A 61 -2.82 -13.62 4.54
C ALA A 61 -1.56 -13.29 5.36
N GLY A 62 -1.22 -12.00 5.42
CA GLY A 62 -0.19 -11.54 6.33
C GLY A 62 -0.61 -11.82 7.77
N ARG A 63 0.33 -11.72 8.71
CA ARG A 63 -0.05 -11.66 10.12
C ARG A 63 -1.01 -10.48 10.28
N PRO A 64 -2.25 -10.67 10.77
CA PRO A 64 -3.09 -9.53 11.09
C PRO A 64 -2.34 -8.70 12.13
N SER A 65 -2.10 -7.41 11.84
CA SER A 65 -1.65 -6.45 12.85
C SER A 65 -2.76 -6.38 13.91
N THR A 66 -2.65 -7.18 14.97
CA THR A 66 -3.60 -7.22 16.09
C THR A 66 -3.71 -5.87 16.83
N SER A 67 -2.86 -4.91 16.49
CA SER A 67 -2.80 -3.55 17.00
C SER A 67 -3.86 -2.61 16.44
N SER A 68 -4.27 -2.78 15.18
CA SER A 68 -5.03 -1.79 14.41
C SER A 68 -6.50 -2.18 14.25
N SER A 69 -7.16 -2.54 15.36
CA SER A 69 -8.62 -2.75 15.37
C SER A 69 -9.35 -1.52 14.82
N ASP A 70 -10.38 -1.71 14.01
CA ASP A 70 -11.17 -0.62 13.37
C ASP A 70 -11.65 0.43 14.38
N HIS A 71 -11.93 0.00 15.61
CA HIS A 71 -12.26 0.87 16.73
C HIS A 71 -11.15 1.87 17.09
N ASN A 72 -9.90 1.40 17.19
CA ASN A 72 -8.74 2.24 17.50
C ASN A 72 -8.42 3.20 16.36
N VAL A 73 -8.57 2.74 15.11
CA VAL A 73 -8.42 3.58 13.91
C VAL A 73 -9.43 4.72 13.94
N LYS A 74 -10.70 4.43 14.24
CA LYS A 74 -11.75 5.45 14.33
C LYS A 74 -11.46 6.48 15.42
N ARG A 75 -11.10 6.03 16.63
CA ARG A 75 -10.77 6.92 17.76
C ARG A 75 -9.60 7.86 17.46
N VAL A 76 -8.54 7.35 16.83
CA VAL A 76 -7.39 8.17 16.42
C VAL A 76 -7.79 9.19 15.35
N ARG A 77 -8.62 8.81 14.37
CA ARG A 77 -9.11 9.73 13.33
C ARG A 77 -10.00 10.83 13.92
N ASP A 78 -10.93 10.50 14.80
CA ASP A 78 -11.83 11.47 15.43
C ASP A 78 -11.05 12.51 16.23
N LEU A 79 -10.01 12.06 16.96
CA LEU A 79 -9.14 12.96 17.72
C LEU A 79 -8.31 13.88 16.82
N LEU A 80 -7.77 13.35 15.72
CA LEU A 80 -7.01 14.13 14.73
C LEU A 80 -7.87 15.11 13.92
N ASN A 81 -9.14 14.77 13.70
CA ASN A 81 -10.11 15.68 13.08
C ASN A 81 -10.46 16.86 13.99
N THR A 82 -10.36 16.67 15.31
CA THR A 82 -10.56 17.74 16.31
C THR A 82 -9.34 18.65 16.39
N ASP A 83 -8.14 18.07 16.53
CA ASP A 83 -6.88 18.83 16.48
C ASP A 83 -5.79 18.05 15.71
N ARG A 84 -5.46 18.56 14.53
CA ARG A 84 -4.46 17.96 13.63
C ARG A 84 -3.02 18.22 14.09
N ARG A 85 -2.79 19.07 15.10
CA ARG A 85 -1.45 19.41 15.62
C ARG A 85 -0.99 18.48 16.74
N LEU A 86 -1.84 17.56 17.19
CA LEU A 86 -1.51 16.64 18.25
C LEU A 86 -0.33 15.73 17.88
N SER A 87 0.55 15.53 18.86
CA SER A 87 1.69 14.62 18.69
C SER A 87 1.23 13.17 18.87
N VAL A 88 1.95 12.22 18.24
CA VAL A 88 1.72 10.78 18.42
C VAL A 88 1.78 10.38 19.90
N ARG A 89 2.64 11.02 20.69
CA ARG A 89 2.76 10.79 22.13
C ARG A 89 1.49 11.20 22.87
N LEU A 90 0.97 12.39 22.58
CA LEU A 90 -0.23 12.90 23.25
C LEU A 90 -1.47 12.07 22.87
N ILE A 91 -1.58 11.63 21.62
CA ILE A 91 -2.66 10.74 21.16
C ILE A 91 -2.57 9.39 21.88
N SER A 92 -1.36 8.85 22.02
CA SER A 92 -1.09 7.60 22.74
C SER A 92 -1.53 7.69 24.21
N GLU A 93 -1.16 8.77 24.90
CA GLU A 93 -1.53 9.03 26.29
C GLU A 93 -3.05 9.28 26.44
N THR A 94 -3.70 9.93 25.47
CA THR A 94 -5.13 10.25 25.53
C THR A 94 -6.02 9.04 25.28
N LEU A 95 -5.62 8.16 24.35
CA LEU A 95 -6.43 7.02 23.93
C LEU A 95 -6.05 5.71 24.64
N ASP A 96 -4.98 5.75 25.45
CA ASP A 96 -4.33 4.59 26.09
C ASP A 96 -3.95 3.50 25.08
N ILE A 97 -3.31 3.94 23.99
CA ILE A 97 -2.87 3.08 22.89
C ILE A 97 -1.36 3.18 22.78
N THR A 98 -0.67 2.07 22.51
CA THR A 98 0.79 2.08 22.32
C THR A 98 1.19 3.03 21.19
N LYS A 99 2.22 3.85 21.43
CA LYS A 99 2.75 4.83 20.48
C LYS A 99 3.03 4.25 19.07
N THR A 100 3.50 3.01 19.00
CA THR A 100 3.79 2.30 17.73
C THR A 100 2.53 2.13 16.88
N ILE A 101 1.42 1.76 17.52
CA ILE A 101 0.12 1.54 16.88
C ILE A 101 -0.44 2.87 16.38
N VAL A 102 -0.36 3.93 17.19
CA VAL A 102 -0.79 5.28 16.77
C VAL A 102 0.02 5.73 15.55
N HIS A 103 1.33 5.49 15.54
CA HIS A 103 2.17 5.82 14.38
C HIS A 103 1.72 5.07 13.12
N GLU A 104 1.58 3.74 13.19
CA GLU A 104 1.10 2.87 12.10
C GLU A 104 -0.26 3.35 11.57
N ILE A 105 -1.21 3.66 12.47
CA ILE A 105 -2.53 4.16 12.12
C ILE A 105 -2.46 5.51 11.38
N VAL A 106 -1.64 6.44 11.86
CA VAL A 106 -1.51 7.76 11.23
C VAL A 106 -0.82 7.68 9.86
N SER A 107 0.23 6.88 9.73
CA SER A 107 1.01 6.78 8.49
C SER A 107 0.37 5.89 7.43
N GLU A 108 -0.16 4.72 7.82
CA GLU A 108 -0.60 3.69 6.88
C GLU A 108 -2.12 3.71 6.69
N SER A 109 -2.89 3.78 7.78
CA SER A 109 -4.35 3.61 7.71
C SER A 109 -5.12 4.91 7.45
N SER A 110 -4.53 6.08 7.76
CA SER A 110 -5.21 7.38 7.64
C SER A 110 -4.68 8.23 6.48
N GLY A 111 -3.62 7.79 5.80
CA GLY A 111 -3.00 8.51 4.68
C GLY A 111 -2.51 9.93 5.04
N MET A 112 -2.35 10.22 6.33
CA MET A 112 -2.01 11.55 6.80
C MET A 112 -0.49 11.74 6.77
N ARG A 113 -0.05 12.86 6.20
CA ARG A 113 1.36 13.29 6.24
C ARG A 113 1.53 14.48 7.18
N LYS A 114 2.64 14.47 7.91
CA LYS A 114 3.06 15.63 8.71
C LYS A 114 3.43 16.77 7.77
N VAL A 115 2.80 17.92 7.96
CA VAL A 115 3.10 19.15 7.24
C VAL A 115 3.59 20.18 8.26
N TYR A 116 4.74 20.80 7.99
CA TYR A 116 5.26 21.85 8.85
C TYR A 116 4.50 23.16 8.60
N ALA A 117 4.25 23.91 9.68
CA ALA A 117 3.64 25.23 9.58
C ALA A 117 4.55 26.15 8.75
N LYS A 118 3.96 26.83 7.77
CA LYS A 118 4.64 27.87 6.99
C LYS A 118 4.49 29.20 7.71
N LEU A 119 5.56 30.00 7.73
CA LEU A 119 5.55 31.33 8.31
C LEU A 119 4.49 32.17 7.60
N VAL A 120 3.53 32.74 8.34
CA VAL A 120 2.55 33.69 7.80
C VAL A 120 2.99 35.10 8.23
N PRO A 121 3.46 35.95 7.31
CA PRO A 121 3.82 37.31 7.63
C PRO A 121 2.61 38.10 8.14
N LYS A 122 2.79 38.88 9.21
CA LYS A 122 1.77 39.78 9.72
C LYS A 122 1.66 40.99 8.78
N VAL A 123 0.50 41.15 8.14
CA VAL A 123 0.27 42.04 6.98
C VAL A 123 0.46 43.54 7.29
N ALA A 124 0.50 43.95 8.55
CA ALA A 124 0.43 45.36 8.94
C ALA A 124 1.60 46.24 8.46
N GLU A 125 2.80 45.67 8.20
CA GLU A 125 3.97 46.42 7.71
C GLU A 125 4.78 45.59 6.70
N MET A 126 4.11 44.87 5.79
CA MET A 126 4.84 44.11 4.77
C MET A 126 5.39 45.04 3.67
N PRO A 127 6.71 45.02 3.41
CA PRO A 127 7.29 45.67 2.26
C PRO A 127 6.66 45.12 0.96
N LYS A 128 6.40 45.98 -0.03
CA LYS A 128 5.64 45.64 -1.25
C LYS A 128 6.22 44.45 -2.04
N ASN A 129 7.52 44.19 -1.94
CA ASN A 129 8.18 43.03 -2.54
C ASN A 129 7.79 41.71 -1.85
N ILE A 130 7.62 41.71 -0.53
CA ILE A 130 7.17 40.54 0.24
C ILE A 130 5.68 40.28 0.01
N GLN A 131 4.87 41.33 -0.11
CA GLN A 131 3.44 41.20 -0.42
C GLN A 131 3.21 40.49 -1.77
N LYS A 132 3.93 40.88 -2.82
CA LYS A 132 3.85 40.22 -4.13
C LYS A 132 4.26 38.74 -4.06
N ALA A 133 5.31 38.42 -3.31
CA ALA A 133 5.73 37.03 -3.10
C ALA A 133 4.69 36.22 -2.32
N PHE A 134 4.05 36.83 -1.32
CA PHE A 134 2.98 36.22 -0.55
C PHE A 134 1.72 35.95 -1.40
N ASP A 135 1.33 36.89 -2.27
CA ASP A 135 0.16 36.72 -3.14
C ASP A 135 0.40 35.67 -4.25
N ALA A 136 1.62 35.62 -4.80
CA ALA A 136 2.03 34.57 -5.72
C ALA A 136 2.03 33.20 -5.04
N TRP A 137 2.53 33.13 -3.79
CA TRP A 137 2.48 31.92 -2.98
C TRP A 137 1.04 31.49 -2.66
N LYS A 138 0.17 32.43 -2.28
CA LYS A 138 -1.25 32.18 -1.97
C LYS A 138 -2.00 31.64 -3.19
N THR A 139 -1.71 32.19 -4.37
CA THR A 139 -2.26 31.72 -5.66
C THR A 139 -1.77 30.31 -6.01
N ARG A 140 -0.49 30.00 -5.74
CA ARG A 140 0.06 28.64 -5.93
C ARG A 140 -0.51 27.64 -4.92
N TRP A 141 -0.71 28.08 -3.67
CA TRP A 141 -1.30 27.26 -2.60
C TRP A 141 -2.75 26.88 -2.92
N ASN A 142 -3.60 27.84 -3.30
CA ASN A 142 -4.99 27.56 -3.64
C ASN A 142 -5.10 26.58 -4.81
N ARG A 143 -4.31 26.78 -5.88
CA ARG A 143 -4.23 25.81 -6.99
C ARG A 143 -3.82 24.41 -6.55
N CYS A 144 -2.93 24.30 -5.57
CA CYS A 144 -2.50 23.01 -5.02
C CYS A 144 -3.60 22.33 -4.19
N VAL A 145 -4.35 23.11 -3.39
CA VAL A 145 -5.50 22.63 -2.61
C VAL A 145 -6.62 22.17 -3.54
N ASP A 146 -6.94 22.93 -4.58
CA ASP A 146 -7.97 22.59 -5.58
C ASP A 146 -7.59 21.34 -6.39
N ALA A 147 -6.29 21.13 -6.64
CA ALA A 147 -5.76 19.94 -7.32
C ALA A 147 -5.53 18.73 -6.38
N GLY A 148 -6.02 18.77 -5.13
CA GLY A 148 -5.89 17.66 -4.18
C GLY A 148 -4.44 17.31 -3.80
N GLY A 149 -3.50 18.27 -3.94
CA GLY A 149 -2.08 18.06 -3.62
C GLY A 149 -1.27 17.33 -4.68
N ILE A 150 -1.78 17.17 -5.92
CA ILE A 150 -1.09 16.47 -7.02
C ILE A 150 0.00 17.34 -7.68
N HIS A 151 0.04 18.65 -7.40
CA HIS A 151 0.96 19.56 -8.08
C HIS A 151 2.17 19.95 -7.23
N PHE A 152 3.31 19.32 -7.53
CA PHE A 152 4.64 19.87 -7.29
C PHE A 152 5.38 19.87 -8.64
N GLU A 153 5.34 20.99 -9.35
CA GLU A 153 6.29 21.25 -10.44
C GLU A 153 7.68 21.43 -9.82
N SER A 154 8.60 20.60 -10.32
CA SER A 154 10.03 20.60 -10.08
C SER A 154 10.64 21.97 -10.36
N CYS A 155 11.40 22.48 -9.40
CA CYS A 155 12.63 23.26 -9.56
C CYS A 155 13.41 23.15 -8.25
#